data_AF-A0A2N1VQ97-F1
#
_entry.id   AF-A0A2N1VQ97-F1
#
_cell.length_a   1.000
_cell.length_b   1.000
_cell.length_c   1.000
_cell.angle_alpha   90.00
_cell.angle_beta   90.00
_cell.angle_gamma   90.00
#
_symmetry.space_group_name_H-M   'P 1'
#
loop_
_entity.id
_entity.type
_entity.pdbx_description
1 polymer ?
#
loop_
_entity_poly.entity_id
_entity_poly.type
_entity_poly.pdbx_seq_one_letter_code
_entity_poly.pdbx_strand_id
1 'polypeptide(L)'
;MSYTDTNEGKIAHAHDPRYGINVMIWITLLSLTVITIAVAGLDLGNYTLLVAMFIAAIKSGFVINYFMHIRFEDLLFKLFIAGVIMVLLVVFVLTALDVFLR
;
A
#
# COMPACT_ATOMS: atom_id res chain seq x y z
N MET A 1 25.32 46.69 31.81
CA MET A 1 25.11 45.36 31.18
C MET A 1 23.66 45.32 30.75
N SER A 2 23.42 45.72 29.50
CA SER A 2 22.07 45.97 28.97
C SER A 2 21.42 44.64 28.62
N TYR A 3 20.27 44.35 29.23
CA TYR A 3 19.38 43.30 28.79
C TYR A 3 18.90 43.65 27.37
N THR A 4 19.39 42.94 26.36
CA THR A 4 18.82 42.95 25.02
C THR A 4 17.65 41.98 25.02
N ASP A 5 16.45 42.55 25.13
CA ASP A 5 15.17 41.95 24.80
C ASP A 5 15.15 41.61 23.30
N THR A 6 15.70 40.46 22.93
CA THR A 6 15.55 39.91 21.59
C THR A 6 14.19 39.25 21.52
N ASN A 7 13.28 40.00 20.92
CA ASN A 7 12.10 39.57 20.21
C ASN A 7 12.36 38.30 19.37
N GLU A 8 12.36 37.13 20.00
CA GLU A 8 12.46 35.82 19.32
C GLU A 8 11.14 35.04 19.38
N GLY A 9 10.02 35.76 19.46
CA GLY A 9 8.74 35.25 18.99
C GLY A 9 8.68 35.36 17.46
N LYS A 10 9.38 34.47 16.73
CA LYS A 10 9.16 34.19 15.28
C LYS A 10 10.11 33.11 14.76
N ILE A 11 9.78 31.86 15.05
CA ILE A 11 9.80 30.75 14.08
C ILE A 11 9.25 29.52 14.79
N ALA A 12 7.92 29.48 14.91
CA ALA A 12 7.21 28.22 14.90
C ALA A 12 7.54 27.57 13.54
N HIS A 13 8.60 26.76 13.51
CA HIS A 13 8.89 25.90 12.39
C HIS A 13 7.72 24.95 12.27
N ALA A 14 6.77 25.31 11.40
CA ALA A 14 5.77 24.42 10.87
C ALA A 14 6.52 23.29 10.18
N HIS A 15 6.86 22.26 10.95
CA HIS A 15 7.31 20.98 10.45
C HIS A 15 6.10 20.36 9.75
N ASP A 16 5.94 20.70 8.49
CA ASP A 16 4.98 20.14 7.55
C ASP A 16 5.28 18.64 7.45
N PRO A 17 4.54 17.77 8.17
CA PRO A 17 4.77 16.35 8.04
C PRO A 17 4.25 16.02 6.66
N ARG A 18 5.03 15.28 5.88
CA ARG A 18 4.76 14.92 4.49
C ARG A 18 3.51 14.02 4.37
N TYR A 19 2.34 14.50 4.77
CA TYR A 19 1.04 13.83 4.70
C TYR A 19 0.54 13.78 3.25
N GLY A 20 0.98 14.72 2.41
CA GLY A 20 0.58 14.79 1.01
C GLY A 20 0.85 13.49 0.25
N ILE A 21 2.00 12.82 0.50
CA ILE A 21 2.31 11.55 -0.17
C ILE A 21 1.33 10.45 0.27
N ASN A 22 1.09 10.32 1.59
CA ASN A 22 0.22 9.30 2.17
C ASN A 22 -1.23 9.45 1.70
N VAL A 23 -1.72 10.69 1.61
CA VAL A 23 -3.06 10.99 1.09
C VAL A 23 -3.17 10.64 -0.40
N MET A 24 -2.14 10.91 -1.20
CA MET A 24 -2.12 10.58 -2.62
C MET A 24 -2.13 9.06 -2.86
N ILE A 25 -1.41 8.30 -2.03
CA ILE A 25 -1.43 6.83 -2.05
C ILE A 25 -2.79 6.31 -1.58
N TRP A 26 -3.38 6.91 -0.54
CA TRP A 26 -4.71 6.54 -0.05
C TRP A 26 -5.77 6.68 -1.15
N ILE A 27 -5.76 7.78 -1.89
CA ILE A 27 -6.65 7.99 -3.05
C ILE A 27 -6.40 6.93 -4.13
N THR A 28 -5.14 6.58 -4.40
CA THR A 28 -4.76 5.53 -5.38
C THR A 28 -5.28 4.15 -4.96
N LEU A 29 -5.19 3.80 -3.68
CA LEU A 29 -5.71 2.54 -3.16
C LEU A 29 -7.25 2.52 -3.20
N LEU A 30 -7.88 3.65 -2.94
CA LEU A 30 -9.32 3.80 -2.97
C LEU A 30 -9.86 3.66 -4.41
N SER A 31 -9.20 4.29 -5.39
CA SER A 31 -9.56 4.12 -6.80
C SER A 31 -9.39 2.68 -7.28
N LEU A 32 -8.30 2.00 -6.93
CA LEU A 32 -8.11 0.57 -7.22
C LEU A 32 -9.22 -0.30 -6.60
N THR A 33 -9.68 0.05 -5.41
CA THR A 33 -10.76 -0.70 -4.73
C THR A 33 -12.10 -0.49 -5.44
N VAL A 34 -12.42 0.73 -5.86
CA VAL A 34 -13.64 1.02 -6.64
C VAL A 34 -13.61 0.26 -7.97
N ILE A 35 -12.45 0.24 -8.65
CA ILE A 35 -12.26 -0.54 -9.88
C ILE A 35 -12.49 -2.03 -9.62
N THR A 36 -12.01 -2.57 -8.50
CA THR A 36 -12.21 -3.99 -8.15
C THR A 36 -13.69 -4.32 -7.95
N ILE A 37 -14.44 -3.46 -7.24
CA ILE A 37 -15.87 -3.66 -7.02
C ILE A 37 -16.63 -3.56 -8.34
N ALA A 38 -16.27 -2.60 -9.20
CA ALA A 38 -16.89 -2.45 -10.52
C ALA A 38 -16.63 -3.68 -11.41
N VAL A 39 -15.40 -4.19 -11.41
CA VAL A 39 -15.03 -5.40 -12.16
C VAL A 39 -15.70 -6.65 -11.58
N ALA A 40 -15.82 -6.76 -10.25
CA ALA A 40 -16.52 -7.87 -9.60
C ALA A 40 -18.04 -7.86 -9.87
N GLY A 41 -18.61 -6.68 -10.11
CA GLY A 41 -20.02 -6.52 -10.50
C GLY A 41 -20.30 -6.74 -11.99
N LEU A 42 -19.26 -6.81 -12.82
CA LEU A 42 -19.37 -7.27 -14.21
C LEU A 42 -19.20 -8.79 -14.19
N ASP A 43 -20.26 -9.55 -14.48
CA ASP A 43 -20.23 -11.01 -14.56
C ASP A 43 -19.32 -11.49 -15.70
N LEU A 44 -18.01 -11.53 -15.45
CA LEU A 44 -16.97 -12.08 -16.31
C LEU A 44 -16.83 -13.62 -16.16
N GLY A 45 -17.80 -14.25 -15.48
CA GLY A 45 -17.83 -15.70 -15.25
C GLY A 45 -16.57 -16.19 -14.52
N ASN A 46 -15.88 -17.18 -15.09
CA ASN A 46 -14.67 -17.77 -14.52
C ASN A 46 -13.47 -16.79 -14.44
N TYR A 47 -13.46 -15.71 -15.22
CA TYR A 47 -12.35 -14.76 -15.22
C TYR A 47 -12.45 -13.72 -14.11
N THR A 48 -13.62 -13.54 -13.48
CA THR A 48 -13.84 -12.57 -12.40
C THR A 48 -12.84 -12.78 -11.26
N LEU A 49 -12.60 -14.04 -10.87
CA LEU A 49 -11.67 -14.36 -9.79
C LEU A 49 -10.22 -14.03 -10.17
N LEU A 50 -9.80 -14.37 -11.38
CA LEU A 50 -8.46 -14.06 -11.87
C LEU A 50 -8.19 -12.54 -11.85
N VAL A 51 -9.15 -11.76 -12.35
CA VAL A 51 -9.01 -10.30 -12.41
C VAL A 51 -9.06 -9.69 -11.01
N ALA A 52 -9.94 -10.17 -10.12
CA ALA A 52 -10.00 -9.71 -8.73
C ALA A 52 -8.68 -9.96 -7.98
N MET A 53 -8.06 -11.13 -8.17
CA MET A 53 -6.77 -11.43 -7.53
C MET A 53 -5.62 -10.61 -8.12
N PHE A 54 -5.63 -10.33 -9.44
CA PHE A 54 -4.64 -9.46 -10.07
C PHE A 54 -4.69 -8.03 -9.51
N ILE A 55 -5.88 -7.47 -9.37
CA ILE A 55 -6.05 -6.12 -8.81
C ILE A 55 -5.65 -6.10 -7.31
N ALA A 56 -5.98 -7.16 -6.56
CA ALA A 56 -5.55 -7.31 -5.17
C ALA A 56 -4.01 -7.33 -5.04
N ALA A 57 -3.31 -8.01 -5.95
CA ALA A 57 -1.85 -8.04 -5.98
C ALA A 57 -1.26 -6.64 -6.21
N ILE A 58 -1.77 -5.88 -7.19
CA ILE A 58 -1.32 -4.50 -7.46
C ILE A 58 -1.55 -3.61 -6.23
N LYS A 59 -2.73 -3.71 -5.60
CA LYS A 59 -3.05 -2.96 -4.39
C LYS A 59 -2.05 -3.25 -3.27
N SER A 60 -1.73 -4.53 -3.03
CA SER A 60 -0.75 -4.94 -2.02
C SER A 60 0.66 -4.44 -2.33
N GLY A 61 1.07 -4.43 -3.61
CA GLY A 61 2.34 -3.87 -4.06
C GLY A 61 2.47 -2.37 -3.80
N PHE A 62 1.41 -1.59 -4.02
CA PHE A 62 1.38 -0.18 -3.65
C PHE A 62 1.49 0.03 -2.15
N VAL A 63 0.82 -0.79 -1.32
CA VAL A 63 0.94 -0.69 0.13
C VAL A 63 2.38 -0.95 0.57
N ILE A 64 3.03 -2.00 0.06
CA ILE A 64 4.42 -2.33 0.42
C ILE A 64 5.40 -1.25 -0.05
N ASN A 65 5.27 -0.76 -1.29
CA ASN A 65 6.25 0.20 -1.83
C ASN A 65 6.16 1.58 -1.19
N TYR A 66 4.96 1.97 -0.71
CA TYR A 66 4.71 3.34 -0.26
C TYR A 66 4.45 3.48 1.23
N PHE A 67 3.69 2.57 1.87
CA PHE A 67 3.44 2.63 3.31
C PHE A 67 4.56 1.99 4.13
N MET A 68 5.23 0.96 3.60
CA MET A 68 6.47 0.48 4.19
C MET A 68 7.62 1.25 3.55
N HIS A 69 8.07 2.30 4.21
CA HIS A 69 9.22 3.09 3.77
C HIS A 69 10.51 2.23 3.88
N ILE A 70 10.71 1.26 2.97
CA ILE A 70 11.80 0.26 2.96
C ILE A 70 13.22 0.88 2.91
N ARG A 71 13.32 2.21 2.83
CA ARG A 71 14.62 2.88 2.74
C ARG A 71 15.41 2.90 4.06
N PHE A 72 14.81 2.56 5.22
CA PHE A 72 15.48 2.69 6.53
C PHE A 72 15.15 1.65 7.63
N GLU A 73 14.48 0.53 7.35
CA GLU A 73 14.12 -0.45 8.40
C GLU A 73 14.87 -1.79 8.22
N ASP A 74 15.22 -2.41 9.35
CA ASP A 74 16.06 -3.61 9.51
C ASP A 74 15.80 -4.79 8.55
N LEU A 75 16.85 -5.59 8.31
CA LEU A 75 16.85 -6.84 7.53
C LEU A 75 15.69 -7.79 7.90
N LEU A 76 15.27 -7.77 9.18
CA LEU A 76 14.13 -8.53 9.71
C LEU A 76 12.80 -8.17 9.05
N PHE A 77 12.52 -6.88 8.82
CA PHE A 77 11.28 -6.45 8.15
C PHE A 77 11.24 -6.96 6.71
N LYS A 78 12.36 -6.85 5.99
CA LYS A 78 12.47 -7.35 4.61
C LYS A 78 12.23 -8.86 4.52
N LEU A 79 12.71 -9.63 5.51
CA LEU A 79 12.47 -11.08 5.59
C LEU A 79 10.99 -11.39 5.87
N PHE A 80 10.34 -10.62 6.74
CA PHE A 80 8.93 -10.78 7.04
C PHE A 80 8.05 -10.49 5.81
N ILE A 81 8.35 -9.42 5.07
CA ILE A 81 7.68 -9.10 3.80
C ILE A 81 7.88 -10.22 2.78
N ALA A 82 9.11 -10.74 2.66
CA ALA A 82 9.39 -11.87 1.78
C ALA A 82 8.58 -13.11 2.17
N GLY A 83 8.41 -13.37 3.46
CA GLY A 83 7.55 -14.44 3.98
C GLY A 83 6.08 -14.24 3.61
N VAL A 84 5.55 -13.02 3.76
CA VAL A 84 4.16 -12.70 3.36
C VAL A 84 3.97 -12.89 1.85
N ILE A 85 4.91 -12.43 1.02
CA ILE A 85 4.86 -12.60 -0.44
C ILE A 85 4.93 -14.09 -0.81
N MET A 86 5.77 -14.88 -0.13
CA MET A 86 5.87 -16.33 -0.35
C MET A 86 4.52 -17.02 -0.07
N VAL A 87 3.92 -16.75 1.09
CA VAL A 87 2.62 -17.33 1.46
C VAL A 87 1.53 -16.89 0.48
N LEU A 88 1.54 -15.62 0.07
CA LEU A 88 0.59 -15.08 -0.92
C LEU A 88 0.73 -15.79 -2.28
N LEU A 89 1.96 -16.03 -2.74
CA LEU A 89 2.20 -16.81 -3.96
C LEU A 89 1.68 -18.25 -3.85
N VAL A 90 1.90 -18.92 -2.71
CA VAL A 90 1.38 -20.27 -2.48
C VAL A 90 -0.14 -20.30 -2.55
N VAL A 91 -0.82 -19.37 -1.86
CA VAL A 91 -2.29 -19.25 -1.92
C VAL A 91 -2.75 -18.99 -3.36
N PHE A 92 -2.09 -18.10 -4.09
CA PHE A 92 -2.44 -17.78 -5.46
C PHE A 92 -2.34 -19.00 -6.39
N VAL A 93 -1.27 -19.79 -6.28
CA VAL A 93 -1.10 -21.03 -7.05
C VAL A 93 -2.17 -22.05 -6.68
N LEU A 94 -2.45 -22.24 -5.39
CA LEU A 94 -3.50 -23.17 -4.94
C LEU A 94 -4.89 -22.76 -5.43
N THR A 95 -5.24 -21.47 -5.33
CA THR A 95 -6.52 -20.95 -5.83
C THR A 95 -6.63 -21.08 -7.35
N ALA A 96 -5.55 -20.82 -8.09
CA ALA A 96 -5.55 -21.01 -9.54
C ALA A 96 -5.72 -22.49 -9.94
N LEU A 97 -5.08 -23.41 -9.21
CA LEU A 97 -5.26 -24.84 -9.41
C LEU A 97 -6.67 -25.30 -9.06
N ASP A 98 -7.26 -24.83 -7.96
CA ASP A 98 -8.63 -25.15 -7.55
C ASP A 98 -9.65 -24.74 -8.62
N VAL A 99 -9.49 -23.53 -9.19
CA VAL A 99 -10.34 -23.03 -10.28
C VAL A 99 -10.15 -23.82 -11.58
N PHE A 100 -8.94 -24.28 -11.87
CA PHE A 100 -8.65 -25.05 -13.09
C PHE A 100 -9.10 -26.53 -12.98
N LEU A 101 -9.07 -27.09 -11.77
CA LEU A 101 -9.44 -28.48 -11.49
C LEU A 101 -10.94 -28.67 -11.26
N ARG A 102 -11.70 -27.57 -11.09
CA ARG A 102 -13.16 -27.56 -10.96
C ARG A 102 -13.85 -27.50 -12.33
#